data_AF-A0A1M7T5G9-F1
#
_entry.id   AF-A0A1M7T5G9-F1
#
_cell.length_a   1.000
_cell.length_b   1.000
_cell.length_c   1.000
_cell.angle_alpha   90.00
_cell.angle_beta   90.00
_cell.angle_gamma   90.00
#
_symmetry.space_group_name_H-M   'P 1'
#
loop_
_entity.id
_entity.type
_entity.pdbx_description
1 polymer ?
#
loop_
_entity_poly.entity_id
_entity_poly.type
_entity_poly.pdbx_seq_one_letter_code
_entity_poly.pdbx_strand_id
1 'polypeptide(L)'
;MTTQRPDWIDRWARRGPWLVLAYVATLAALRLWLSPHLEVDEAHFVGQTDLRLAYGNSHPPLYNWLMHVALALTGGAWAPAAAAVKFPLLAAFHLLTWDAARRLGGSRAALGALAASAFLPQIVWMSALTLTHSVLVLASAAAVVHAGALLALSPPERRHPRLWLWFGAAMALGAMSKYSFALFLGPYLAALWMGRETRGIIADRRVAISAALFAFLAGPSLIAASLQMRQTTARMSKLFSTEGATSGLDLPGIGLDGFLSLLQAGAAWAGPALIVWWLARRGAAPAPAFPDRRADAYVQALGRTMLASLAVFAAIVLAGDMHRVRERYLTPALAALPVWLAAARPLEAPRLRALACLAAFAYVMALVGVAGVTTFSAHRLAYPYDALAAQIAGRADVEGAVIVGARHVDGANLALALQRRGLDVRAAEAPWPGQPEPAGRQVLVWEGRGPRPASLRDRRAAEGPPFVVSAPLANRSGAVAAFSVEIVPPAGHVR
;
A
#
# COMPACT_ATOMS: atom_id res chain seq x y z
N MET A 1 -33.20 -11.93 -33.11
CA MET A 1 -31.74 -12.00 -33.34
C MET A 1 -31.03 -12.22 -32.00
N THR A 2 -30.73 -13.48 -31.69
CA THR A 2 -29.90 -13.87 -30.55
C THR A 2 -28.48 -13.39 -30.79
N THR A 3 -28.08 -12.28 -30.17
CA THR A 3 -26.69 -11.81 -30.17
C THR A 3 -25.85 -12.84 -29.42
N GLN A 4 -25.22 -13.76 -30.17
CA GLN A 4 -24.24 -14.69 -29.62
C GLN A 4 -23.20 -13.86 -28.84
N ARG A 5 -23.10 -14.12 -27.54
CA ARG A 5 -22.04 -13.53 -26.72
C ARG A 5 -20.71 -13.94 -27.35
N PRO A 6 -19.75 -13.02 -27.54
CA PRO A 6 -18.47 -13.40 -28.12
C PRO A 6 -17.76 -14.42 -27.23
N ASP A 7 -17.57 -15.64 -27.72
CA ASP A 7 -16.98 -16.77 -26.99
C ASP A 7 -15.62 -16.46 -26.34
N TRP A 8 -14.90 -15.47 -26.87
CA TRP A 8 -13.61 -15.04 -26.33
C TRP A 8 -13.74 -14.36 -24.95
N ILE A 9 -14.83 -13.63 -24.67
CA ILE A 9 -14.99 -12.91 -23.39
C ILE A 9 -15.09 -13.92 -22.25
N ASP A 10 -15.96 -14.91 -22.39
CA ASP A 10 -16.15 -15.93 -21.37
C ASP A 10 -14.90 -16.80 -21.22
N ARG A 11 -14.21 -17.10 -22.33
CA ARG A 11 -12.95 -17.84 -22.33
C ARG A 11 -11.85 -17.13 -21.55
N TRP A 12 -11.62 -15.85 -21.81
CA TRP A 12 -10.58 -15.07 -21.14
C TRP A 12 -10.97 -14.71 -19.70
N ALA A 13 -12.25 -14.44 -19.43
CA ALA A 13 -12.72 -14.22 -18.08
C ALA A 13 -12.44 -15.45 -17.19
N ARG A 14 -12.72 -16.67 -17.67
CA ARG A 14 -12.39 -17.92 -16.96
C ARG A 14 -10.90 -18.10 -16.69
N ARG A 15 -10.03 -17.56 -17.54
CA ARG A 15 -8.56 -17.60 -17.35
C ARG A 15 -8.02 -16.47 -16.48
N GLY A 16 -8.82 -15.43 -16.22
CA GLY A 16 -8.44 -14.26 -15.44
C GLY A 16 -7.71 -14.58 -14.14
N PRO A 17 -8.23 -15.48 -13.28
CA PRO A 17 -7.57 -15.86 -12.04
C PRO A 17 -6.15 -16.44 -12.26
N TRP A 18 -5.99 -17.32 -13.25
CA TRP A 18 -4.69 -17.91 -13.57
C TRP A 18 -3.70 -16.89 -14.13
N LEU A 19 -4.17 -15.94 -14.94
CA LEU A 19 -3.33 -14.85 -15.44
C LEU A 19 -2.87 -13.92 -14.32
N VAL A 20 -3.75 -13.62 -13.36
CA VAL A 20 -3.41 -12.85 -12.16
C VAL A 20 -2.35 -13.59 -11.34
N LEU A 21 -2.55 -14.88 -11.09
CA LEU A 21 -1.59 -15.69 -10.34
C LEU A 21 -0.24 -15.76 -11.05
N ALA A 22 -0.23 -15.95 -12.37
CA ALA A 22 1.00 -15.95 -13.17
C ALA A 22 1.72 -14.59 -13.12
N TYR A 23 1.00 -13.47 -13.29
CA TYR A 23 1.56 -12.12 -13.18
C TYR A 23 2.20 -11.86 -11.82
N VAL A 24 1.48 -12.17 -10.74
CA VAL A 24 1.95 -11.94 -9.37
C VAL A 24 3.11 -12.88 -9.00
N ALA A 25 3.08 -14.14 -9.45
CA ALA A 25 4.19 -15.08 -9.26
C ALA A 25 5.45 -14.60 -10.00
N THR A 26 5.31 -14.11 -11.24
CA THR A 26 6.43 -13.53 -11.99
C THR A 26 6.99 -12.28 -11.30
N LEU A 27 6.12 -11.41 -10.77
CA LEU A 27 6.57 -10.27 -9.96
C LEU A 27 7.36 -10.71 -8.73
N ALA A 28 6.88 -11.73 -8.02
CA ALA A 28 7.55 -12.25 -6.83
C ALA A 28 8.92 -12.84 -7.16
N ALA A 29 8.99 -13.69 -8.20
CA ALA A 29 10.24 -14.27 -8.68
C ALA A 29 11.22 -13.17 -9.12
N LEU A 30 10.73 -12.18 -9.87
CA LEU A 30 11.54 -11.05 -10.32
C LEU A 30 12.08 -10.24 -9.13
N ARG A 31 11.24 -9.90 -8.16
CA ARG A 31 11.64 -9.15 -6.95
C ARG A 31 12.71 -9.87 -6.14
N LEU A 32 12.60 -11.19 -6.00
CA LEU A 32 13.56 -12.02 -5.27
C LEU A 32 14.87 -12.22 -6.04
N TRP A 33 14.81 -12.28 -7.37
CA TRP A 33 15.99 -12.42 -8.22
C TRP A 33 16.80 -11.12 -8.31
N LEU A 34 16.12 -9.96 -8.32
CA LEU A 34 16.77 -8.67 -8.52
C LEU A 34 17.54 -8.15 -7.30
N SER A 35 17.08 -8.40 -6.07
CA SER A 35 17.71 -7.83 -4.88
C SER A 35 17.33 -8.54 -3.58
N PRO A 36 18.30 -8.80 -2.68
CA PRO A 36 18.02 -9.28 -1.33
C PRO A 36 17.67 -8.13 -0.36
N HIS A 37 17.75 -6.88 -0.80
CA HIS A 37 17.58 -5.69 0.04
C HIS A 37 16.11 -5.27 0.10
N LEU A 38 15.76 -4.51 1.14
CA LEU A 38 14.41 -4.04 1.40
C LEU A 38 14.12 -2.70 0.72
N GLU A 39 12.91 -2.56 0.21
CA GLU A 39 12.34 -1.28 -0.22
C GLU A 39 11.97 -0.37 0.96
N VAL A 40 11.71 0.91 0.69
CA VAL A 40 11.40 1.92 1.73
C VAL A 40 10.28 1.47 2.66
N ASP A 41 9.21 0.97 2.07
CA ASP A 41 7.98 0.56 2.76
C ASP A 41 8.13 -0.82 3.45
N GLU A 42 9.13 -1.62 3.07
CA GLU A 42 9.48 -2.91 3.71
C GLU A 42 10.42 -2.68 4.90
N ALA A 43 11.39 -1.78 4.74
CA ALA A 43 12.38 -1.44 5.76
C ALA A 43 11.76 -0.90 7.05
N HIS A 44 10.59 -0.24 6.96
CA HIS A 44 9.85 0.27 8.12
C HIS A 44 9.47 -0.78 9.17
N PHE A 45 9.49 -2.07 8.83
CA PHE A 45 9.19 -3.13 9.78
C PHE A 45 10.42 -3.68 10.49
N VAL A 46 11.63 -3.31 10.07
CA VAL A 46 12.86 -3.78 10.71
C VAL A 46 12.90 -3.28 12.15
N GLY A 47 12.95 -4.22 13.10
CA GLY A 47 12.87 -3.94 14.53
C GLY A 47 11.45 -3.77 15.09
N GLN A 48 10.41 -4.03 14.29
CA GLN A 48 9.01 -3.88 14.68
C GLN A 48 8.14 -5.07 14.24
N THR A 49 8.67 -6.30 14.35
CA THR A 49 7.97 -7.52 13.97
C THR A 49 7.55 -8.35 15.18
N ASP A 50 7.36 -7.74 16.35
CA ASP A 50 6.74 -8.41 17.49
C ASP A 50 5.21 -8.57 17.29
N LEU A 51 4.48 -9.06 18.29
CA LEU A 51 3.03 -9.24 18.23
C LEU A 51 2.29 -8.20 19.09
N ARG A 52 2.79 -6.96 19.08
CA ARG A 52 2.13 -5.85 19.77
C ARG A 52 0.80 -5.51 19.12
N LEU A 53 -0.12 -4.99 19.93
CA LEU A 53 -1.42 -4.49 19.48
C LEU A 53 -1.35 -3.06 18.91
N ALA A 54 -0.28 -2.32 19.21
CA ALA A 54 -0.04 -0.97 18.71
C ALA A 54 1.46 -0.73 18.50
N TYR A 55 1.78 0.08 17.48
CA TYR A 55 3.14 0.40 17.06
C TYR A 55 3.32 1.92 16.93
N GLY A 56 4.54 2.38 17.23
CA GLY A 56 4.92 3.79 17.10
C GLY A 56 5.16 4.26 15.65
N ASN A 57 5.00 3.37 14.66
CA ASN A 57 5.21 3.68 13.24
C ASN A 57 3.96 4.29 12.56
N SER A 58 2.94 4.65 13.34
CA SER A 58 1.65 5.18 12.86
C SER A 58 0.90 4.25 11.90
N HIS A 59 1.16 2.94 11.98
CA HIS A 59 0.43 1.90 11.26
C HIS A 59 -0.23 0.93 12.25
N PRO A 60 -1.43 0.40 11.95
CA PRO A 60 -2.00 -0.67 12.76
C PRO A 60 -1.28 -2.01 12.48
N PRO A 61 -1.50 -3.02 13.33
CA PRO A 61 -0.50 -4.06 13.56
C PRO A 61 -0.47 -5.21 12.54
N LEU A 62 -1.43 -5.29 11.60
CA LEU A 62 -1.63 -6.50 10.80
C LEU A 62 -0.42 -6.83 9.93
N TYR A 63 0.21 -5.84 9.29
CA TYR A 63 1.37 -6.12 8.45
C TYR A 63 2.58 -6.57 9.29
N ASN A 64 2.76 -6.01 10.49
CA ASN A 64 3.80 -6.43 11.43
C ASN A 64 3.64 -7.90 11.82
N TRP A 65 2.41 -8.33 12.12
CA TRP A 65 2.11 -9.73 12.45
C TRP A 65 2.31 -10.67 11.26
N LEU A 66 1.92 -10.24 10.05
CA LEU A 66 2.18 -11.01 8.84
C LEU A 66 3.68 -11.16 8.59
N MET A 67 4.47 -10.10 8.81
CA MET A 67 5.93 -10.14 8.71
C MET A 67 6.54 -11.02 9.80
N HIS A 68 6.03 -10.99 11.04
CA HIS A 68 6.47 -11.89 12.12
C HIS A 68 6.37 -13.35 11.68
N VAL A 69 5.19 -13.76 11.21
CA VAL A 69 4.95 -15.13 10.74
C VAL A 69 5.81 -15.45 9.52
N ALA A 70 5.90 -14.55 8.55
CA ALA A 70 6.68 -14.78 7.34
C ALA A 70 8.18 -14.92 7.63
N LEU A 71 8.74 -14.11 8.53
CA LEU A 71 10.14 -14.22 8.96
C LEU A 71 10.40 -15.53 9.71
N ALA A 72 9.47 -15.98 10.56
CA ALA A 72 9.58 -17.28 11.22
C ALA A 72 9.62 -18.43 10.20
N LEU A 73 8.79 -18.36 9.14
CA LEU A 73 8.74 -19.36 8.08
C LEU A 73 9.97 -19.34 7.15
N THR A 74 10.60 -18.18 6.94
CA THR A 74 11.76 -18.03 6.05
C THR A 74 13.11 -18.09 6.78
N GLY A 75 13.13 -18.39 8.08
CA GLY A 75 14.35 -18.43 8.88
C GLY A 75 15.03 -17.06 9.02
N GLY A 76 14.24 -15.98 9.05
CA GLY A 76 14.74 -14.60 9.15
C GLY A 76 15.14 -13.97 7.81
N ALA A 77 14.92 -14.64 6.68
CA ALA A 77 15.21 -14.07 5.37
C ALA A 77 14.17 -13.00 5.00
N TRP A 78 14.58 -11.74 5.08
CA TRP A 78 13.72 -10.56 4.94
C TRP A 78 13.09 -10.37 3.56
N ALA A 79 13.86 -10.47 2.47
CA ALA A 79 13.30 -10.33 1.12
C ALA A 79 12.28 -11.44 0.77
N PRO A 80 12.56 -12.73 1.03
CA PRO A 80 11.56 -13.80 0.92
C PRO A 80 10.32 -13.56 1.79
N ALA A 81 10.48 -13.12 3.05
CA ALA A 81 9.36 -12.84 3.93
C ALA A 81 8.47 -11.70 3.41
N ALA A 82 9.08 -10.59 2.97
CA ALA A 82 8.36 -9.45 2.40
C ALA A 82 7.59 -9.86 1.13
N ALA A 83 8.20 -10.67 0.26
CA ALA A 83 7.55 -11.20 -0.93
C ALA A 83 6.37 -12.13 -0.58
N ALA A 84 6.56 -13.03 0.40
CA ALA A 84 5.54 -13.97 0.86
C ALA A 84 4.31 -13.29 1.48
N VAL A 85 4.45 -12.07 2.00
CA VAL A 85 3.31 -11.26 2.49
C VAL A 85 2.70 -10.45 1.35
N LYS A 86 3.51 -9.63 0.67
CA LYS A 86 3.04 -8.61 -0.27
C LYS A 86 2.35 -9.20 -1.50
N PHE A 87 2.92 -10.22 -2.12
CA PHE A 87 2.42 -10.74 -3.40
C PHE A 87 1.10 -11.51 -3.26
N PRO A 88 0.89 -12.35 -2.23
CA PRO A 88 -0.43 -12.93 -1.98
C PRO A 88 -1.52 -11.88 -1.73
N LEU A 89 -1.21 -10.78 -1.05
CA LEU A 89 -2.14 -9.66 -0.87
C LEU A 89 -2.48 -8.98 -2.21
N LEU A 90 -1.48 -8.79 -3.07
CA LEU A 90 -1.70 -8.24 -4.41
C LEU A 90 -2.56 -9.18 -5.28
N ALA A 91 -2.33 -10.49 -5.20
CA ALA A 91 -3.19 -11.48 -5.85
C ALA A 91 -4.62 -11.42 -5.29
N ALA A 92 -4.77 -11.37 -3.96
CA ALA A 92 -6.07 -11.26 -3.30
C ALA A 92 -6.85 -10.03 -3.80
N PHE A 93 -6.21 -8.87 -3.90
CA PHE A 93 -6.83 -7.67 -4.46
C PHE A 93 -7.41 -7.93 -5.87
N HIS A 94 -6.60 -8.46 -6.79
CA HIS A 94 -7.01 -8.69 -8.17
C HIS A 94 -8.10 -9.78 -8.29
N LEU A 95 -7.97 -10.88 -7.53
CA LEU A 95 -8.92 -11.99 -7.54
C LEU A 95 -10.28 -11.59 -6.96
N LEU A 96 -10.29 -10.87 -5.84
CA LEU A 96 -11.52 -10.36 -5.22
C LEU A 96 -12.19 -9.30 -6.09
N THR A 97 -11.41 -8.42 -6.70
CA THR A 97 -11.90 -7.42 -7.67
C THR A 97 -12.51 -8.08 -8.90
N TRP A 98 -11.82 -9.08 -9.47
CA TRP A 98 -12.32 -9.87 -10.60
C TRP A 98 -13.61 -10.60 -10.23
N ASP A 99 -13.67 -11.27 -9.08
CA ASP A 99 -14.84 -12.05 -8.68
C ASP A 99 -16.04 -11.17 -8.34
N ALA A 100 -15.82 -10.05 -7.63
CA ALA A 100 -16.86 -9.06 -7.35
C ALA A 100 -17.45 -8.50 -8.65
N ALA A 101 -16.59 -8.06 -9.59
CA ALA A 101 -17.05 -7.53 -10.87
C ALA A 101 -17.77 -8.61 -11.71
N ARG A 102 -17.26 -9.85 -11.72
CA ARG A 102 -17.89 -10.98 -12.41
C ARG A 102 -19.30 -11.26 -11.91
N ARG A 103 -19.51 -11.20 -10.60
CA ARG A 103 -20.84 -11.41 -10.00
C ARG A 103 -21.80 -10.27 -10.29
N LEU A 104 -21.30 -9.03 -10.32
CA LEU A 104 -22.11 -7.83 -10.53
C LEU A 104 -22.47 -7.58 -12.00
N GLY A 105 -21.59 -7.94 -12.95
CA GLY A 105 -21.76 -7.62 -14.37
C GLY A 105 -21.30 -8.71 -15.34
N GLY A 106 -21.12 -9.95 -14.88
CA GLY A 106 -20.70 -11.08 -15.69
C GLY A 106 -19.25 -11.03 -16.16
N SER A 107 -18.90 -11.92 -17.09
CA SER A 107 -17.53 -12.05 -17.64
C SER A 107 -16.96 -10.75 -18.22
N ARG A 108 -17.82 -9.88 -18.76
CA ARG A 108 -17.43 -8.57 -19.29
C ARG A 108 -16.91 -7.64 -18.19
N ALA A 109 -17.64 -7.56 -17.08
CA ALA A 109 -17.21 -6.76 -15.93
C ALA A 109 -15.97 -7.37 -15.27
N ALA A 110 -15.85 -8.70 -15.24
CA ALA A 110 -14.66 -9.38 -14.73
C ALA A 110 -13.37 -8.98 -15.48
N LEU A 111 -13.40 -9.07 -16.82
CA LEU A 111 -12.28 -8.61 -17.66
C LEU A 111 -12.10 -7.10 -17.61
N GLY A 112 -13.19 -6.35 -17.60
CA GLY A 112 -13.17 -4.90 -17.51
C GLY A 112 -12.50 -4.40 -16.23
N ALA A 113 -12.71 -5.08 -15.10
CA ALA A 113 -12.11 -4.68 -13.82
C ALA A 113 -10.61 -4.95 -13.78
N LEU A 114 -10.15 -6.09 -14.33
CA LEU A 114 -8.72 -6.36 -14.51
C LEU A 114 -8.08 -5.35 -15.47
N ALA A 115 -8.79 -4.99 -16.54
CA ALA A 115 -8.31 -4.01 -17.50
C ALA A 115 -8.26 -2.59 -16.91
N ALA A 116 -9.26 -2.16 -16.16
CA ALA A 116 -9.26 -0.88 -15.45
C ALA A 116 -8.12 -0.81 -14.42
N SER A 117 -7.90 -1.89 -13.68
CA SER A 117 -6.80 -1.99 -12.70
C SER A 117 -5.43 -1.77 -13.36
N ALA A 118 -5.26 -2.20 -14.62
CA ALA A 118 -4.03 -2.03 -15.40
C ALA A 118 -3.59 -0.56 -15.57
N PHE A 119 -4.55 0.36 -15.53
CA PHE A 119 -4.32 1.80 -15.71
C PHE A 119 -4.39 2.58 -14.41
N LEU A 120 -4.29 1.91 -13.26
CA LEU A 120 -4.17 2.56 -11.96
C LEU A 120 -2.71 2.44 -11.51
N PRO A 121 -1.89 3.51 -11.58
CA PRO A 121 -0.45 3.43 -11.31
C PRO A 121 -0.13 2.88 -9.92
N GLN A 122 -0.98 3.16 -8.94
CA GLN A 122 -0.82 2.65 -7.57
C GLN A 122 -0.99 1.12 -7.48
N ILE A 123 -1.75 0.51 -8.40
CA ILE A 123 -2.00 -0.93 -8.43
C ILE A 123 -0.99 -1.66 -9.31
N VAL A 124 -0.66 -1.17 -10.50
CA VAL A 124 0.18 -1.95 -11.43
C VAL A 124 1.66 -1.66 -11.29
N TRP A 125 2.02 -0.40 -11.04
CA TRP A 125 3.42 0.04 -11.00
C TRP A 125 3.94 0.13 -9.57
N MET A 126 3.28 0.96 -8.74
CA MET A 126 3.77 1.24 -7.39
C MET A 126 3.66 0.02 -6.47
N SER A 127 2.62 -0.82 -6.65
CA SER A 127 2.50 -2.07 -5.90
C SER A 127 3.62 -3.06 -6.25
N ALA A 128 4.09 -3.08 -7.50
CA ALA A 128 5.17 -3.96 -7.90
C ALA A 128 6.49 -3.54 -7.27
N LEU A 129 6.77 -2.23 -7.25
CA LEU A 129 8.01 -1.67 -6.70
C LEU A 129 7.96 -1.51 -5.18
N THR A 130 7.24 -0.51 -4.69
CA THR A 130 7.49 0.04 -3.34
C THR A 130 6.41 -0.30 -2.32
N LEU A 131 5.12 -0.34 -2.69
CA LEU A 131 4.04 -0.35 -1.69
C LEU A 131 3.94 -1.66 -0.88
N THR A 132 3.84 -1.54 0.45
CA THR A 132 3.55 -2.67 1.37
C THR A 132 2.17 -2.52 2.02
N HIS A 133 2.03 -1.58 2.96
CA HIS A 133 0.79 -1.30 3.69
C HIS A 133 -0.37 -0.93 2.75
N SER A 134 -0.06 -0.21 1.67
CA SER A 134 -1.06 0.15 0.67
C SER A 134 -1.58 -1.07 -0.11
N VAL A 135 -0.79 -2.14 -0.27
CA VAL A 135 -1.27 -3.39 -0.89
C VAL A 135 -2.21 -4.12 0.06
N LEU A 136 -1.89 -4.15 1.36
CA LEU A 136 -2.76 -4.75 2.38
C LEU A 136 -4.11 -4.02 2.48
N VAL A 137 -4.12 -2.68 2.47
CA VAL A 137 -5.37 -1.92 2.51
C VAL A 137 -6.18 -2.07 1.20
N LEU A 138 -5.52 -2.17 0.04
CA LEU A 138 -6.18 -2.50 -1.24
C LEU A 138 -6.89 -3.85 -1.17
N ALA A 139 -6.16 -4.89 -0.75
CA ALA A 139 -6.71 -6.24 -0.62
C ALA A 139 -7.90 -6.28 0.34
N SER A 140 -7.80 -5.57 1.47
CA SER A 140 -8.86 -5.49 2.47
C SER A 140 -10.09 -4.72 1.98
N ALA A 141 -9.90 -3.60 1.26
CA ALA A 141 -11.01 -2.88 0.64
C ALA A 141 -11.71 -3.73 -0.44
N ALA A 142 -10.94 -4.43 -1.28
CA ALA A 142 -11.49 -5.38 -2.25
C ALA A 142 -12.24 -6.54 -1.56
N ALA A 143 -11.76 -7.01 -0.41
CA ALA A 143 -12.45 -8.02 0.40
C ALA A 143 -13.80 -7.52 0.93
N VAL A 144 -13.89 -6.28 1.40
CA VAL A 144 -15.16 -5.65 1.82
C VAL A 144 -16.10 -5.49 0.64
N VAL A 145 -15.61 -5.00 -0.51
CA VAL A 145 -16.41 -4.88 -1.74
C VAL A 145 -16.92 -6.25 -2.20
N HIS A 146 -16.09 -7.28 -2.14
CA HIS A 146 -16.46 -8.65 -2.49
C HIS A 146 -17.50 -9.23 -1.53
N ALA A 147 -17.29 -9.09 -0.21
CA ALA A 147 -18.23 -9.53 0.82
C ALA A 147 -19.60 -8.85 0.67
N GLY A 148 -19.61 -7.53 0.46
CA GLY A 148 -20.85 -6.79 0.23
C GLY A 148 -21.54 -7.17 -1.07
N ALA A 149 -20.79 -7.48 -2.14
CA ALA A 149 -21.38 -7.98 -3.38
C ALA A 149 -22.06 -9.34 -3.16
N LEU A 150 -21.45 -10.25 -2.39
CA LEU A 150 -22.07 -11.52 -2.02
C LEU A 150 -23.37 -11.31 -1.22
N LEU A 151 -23.37 -10.39 -0.25
CA LEU A 151 -24.55 -10.07 0.56
C LEU A 151 -25.66 -9.37 -0.23
N ALA A 152 -25.29 -8.46 -1.15
CA ALA A 152 -26.23 -7.73 -1.99
C ALA A 152 -26.95 -8.64 -2.98
N LEU A 153 -26.22 -9.59 -3.58
CA LEU A 153 -26.76 -10.53 -4.56
C LEU A 153 -27.47 -11.73 -3.90
N SER A 154 -27.27 -11.95 -2.60
CA SER A 154 -27.95 -13.01 -1.86
C SER A 154 -29.31 -12.51 -1.33
N PRO A 155 -30.43 -13.19 -1.68
CA PRO A 155 -31.71 -12.95 -1.01
C PRO A 155 -31.57 -13.11 0.51
N PRO A 156 -32.31 -12.32 1.33
CA PRO A 156 -32.17 -12.34 2.79
C PRO A 156 -32.23 -13.76 3.40
N GLU A 157 -33.13 -14.60 2.89
CA GLU A 157 -33.31 -15.98 3.35
C GLU A 157 -32.12 -16.90 3.05
N ARG A 158 -31.35 -16.59 1.99
CA ARG A 158 -30.18 -17.37 1.55
C ARG A 158 -28.85 -16.85 2.11
N ARG A 159 -28.88 -15.80 2.94
CA ARG A 159 -27.66 -15.23 3.56
C ARG A 159 -27.16 -16.12 4.69
N HIS A 160 -26.27 -17.04 4.35
CA HIS A 160 -25.63 -17.93 5.32
C HIS A 160 -24.73 -17.14 6.31
N PRO A 161 -24.62 -17.54 7.60
CA PRO A 161 -23.74 -16.89 8.59
C PRO A 161 -22.29 -16.68 8.13
N ARG A 162 -21.77 -17.57 7.28
CA ARG A 162 -20.44 -17.48 6.67
C ARG A 162 -20.22 -16.17 5.88
N LEU A 163 -21.25 -15.62 5.24
CA LEU A 163 -21.15 -14.34 4.53
C LEU A 163 -20.92 -13.17 5.49
N TRP A 164 -21.58 -13.20 6.66
CA TRP A 164 -21.43 -12.20 7.70
C TRP A 164 -20.08 -12.31 8.41
N LEU A 165 -19.59 -13.53 8.65
CA LEU A 165 -18.23 -13.76 9.14
C LEU A 165 -17.20 -13.21 8.14
N TRP A 166 -17.35 -13.49 6.84
CA TRP A 166 -16.47 -12.93 5.82
C TRP A 166 -16.52 -11.39 5.78
N PHE A 167 -17.71 -10.79 5.86
CA PHE A 167 -17.86 -9.34 5.89
C PHE A 167 -17.20 -8.70 7.12
N GLY A 168 -17.41 -9.28 8.31
CA GLY A 168 -16.76 -8.83 9.56
C GLY A 168 -15.24 -8.96 9.52
N ALA A 169 -14.74 -10.11 9.05
CA ALA A 169 -13.30 -10.34 8.88
C ALA A 169 -12.67 -9.35 7.89
N ALA A 170 -13.30 -9.11 6.73
CA ALA A 170 -12.80 -8.16 5.74
C ALA A 170 -12.72 -6.73 6.30
N MET A 171 -13.72 -6.30 7.07
CA MET A 171 -13.68 -4.99 7.74
C MET A 171 -12.57 -4.92 8.80
N ALA A 172 -12.38 -6.00 9.58
CA ALA A 172 -11.36 -6.06 10.62
C ALA A 172 -9.95 -5.99 10.04
N LEU A 173 -9.68 -6.79 9.00
CA LEU A 173 -8.41 -6.79 8.27
C LEU A 173 -8.11 -5.38 7.73
N GLY A 174 -9.12 -4.71 7.17
CA GLY A 174 -8.99 -3.33 6.71
C GLY A 174 -8.65 -2.35 7.82
N ALA A 175 -9.37 -2.38 8.95
CA ALA A 175 -9.10 -1.51 10.09
C ALA A 175 -7.70 -1.74 10.68
N MET A 176 -7.21 -2.97 10.65
CA MET A 176 -5.87 -3.33 11.13
C MET A 176 -4.76 -3.13 10.08
N SER A 177 -5.11 -2.76 8.84
CA SER A 177 -4.13 -2.52 7.76
C SER A 177 -3.61 -1.09 7.75
N LYS A 178 -4.50 -0.11 7.92
CA LYS A 178 -4.19 1.32 7.87
C LYS A 178 -5.32 2.13 8.50
N TYR A 179 -5.01 3.13 9.32
CA TYR A 179 -6.03 3.99 9.93
C TYR A 179 -6.87 4.75 8.89
N SER A 180 -6.28 5.09 7.74
CA SER A 180 -7.01 5.71 6.62
C SER A 180 -8.06 4.80 5.99
N PHE A 181 -8.13 3.52 6.36
CA PHE A 181 -9.22 2.62 5.93
C PHE A 181 -10.59 3.11 6.42
N ALA A 182 -10.65 3.83 7.54
CA ALA A 182 -11.89 4.44 8.02
C ALA A 182 -12.51 5.42 7.00
N LEU A 183 -11.67 6.10 6.19
CA LEU A 183 -12.12 6.98 5.11
C LEU A 183 -12.87 6.22 4.01
N PHE A 184 -12.67 4.91 3.88
CA PHE A 184 -13.45 4.05 2.99
C PHE A 184 -14.61 3.40 3.73
N LEU A 185 -14.36 2.78 4.89
CA LEU A 185 -15.34 1.96 5.59
C LEU A 185 -16.57 2.76 6.05
N GLY A 186 -16.36 3.95 6.63
CA GLY A 186 -17.47 4.80 7.08
C GLY A 186 -18.39 5.20 5.93
N PRO A 187 -17.86 5.85 4.87
CA PRO A 187 -18.63 6.17 3.66
C PRO A 187 -19.25 4.95 2.98
N TYR A 188 -18.59 3.79 3.00
CA TYR A 188 -19.12 2.56 2.43
C TYR A 188 -20.38 2.09 3.16
N LEU A 189 -20.33 1.99 4.49
CA LEU A 189 -21.48 1.59 5.30
C LEU A 189 -22.62 2.62 5.19
N ALA A 190 -22.29 3.91 5.17
CA ALA A 190 -23.26 4.98 4.95
C ALA A 190 -23.93 4.88 3.56
N ALA A 191 -23.16 4.63 2.51
CA ALA A 191 -23.68 4.47 1.15
C ALA A 191 -24.61 3.24 1.02
N LEU A 192 -24.29 2.14 1.72
CA LEU A 192 -25.17 0.97 1.79
C LEU A 192 -26.47 1.29 2.53
N TRP A 193 -26.40 2.01 3.66
CA TRP A 193 -27.56 2.41 4.45
C TRP A 193 -28.50 3.36 3.70
N MET A 194 -27.95 4.30 2.91
CA MET A 194 -28.75 5.26 2.14
C MET A 194 -29.48 4.64 0.94
N GLY A 195 -28.98 3.53 0.39
CA GLY A 195 -29.60 2.87 -0.78
C GLY A 195 -30.80 2.00 -0.40
N ARG A 196 -31.93 2.15 -1.10
CA ARG A 196 -33.18 1.43 -0.77
C ARG A 196 -33.02 -0.09 -0.85
N GLU A 197 -32.28 -0.57 -1.84
CA GLU A 197 -32.05 -2.00 -2.10
C GLU A 197 -30.86 -2.55 -1.29
N THR A 198 -29.92 -1.70 -0.88
CA THR A 198 -28.70 -2.07 -0.14
C THR A 198 -28.85 -1.95 1.37
N ARG A 199 -29.75 -1.10 1.88
CA ARG A 199 -29.94 -0.88 3.32
C ARG A 199 -30.30 -2.14 4.09
N GLY A 200 -30.96 -3.08 3.41
CA GLY A 200 -31.28 -4.39 3.96
C GLY A 200 -30.05 -5.25 4.26
N ILE A 201 -28.83 -4.86 3.88
CA ILE A 201 -27.59 -5.47 4.36
C ILE A 201 -27.28 -4.98 5.78
N ILE A 202 -27.40 -3.68 6.02
CA ILE A 202 -27.06 -3.07 7.32
C ILE A 202 -28.20 -3.27 8.34
N ALA A 203 -29.45 -3.25 7.89
CA ALA A 203 -30.62 -3.48 8.74
C ALA A 203 -30.87 -4.96 9.09
N ASP A 204 -30.09 -5.89 8.52
CA ASP A 204 -30.22 -7.31 8.84
C ASP A 204 -29.62 -7.58 10.22
N ARG A 205 -30.40 -8.19 11.14
CA ARG A 205 -29.92 -8.54 12.50
C ARG A 205 -28.62 -9.36 12.50
N ARG A 206 -28.35 -10.11 11.43
CA ARG A 206 -27.13 -10.92 11.30
C ARG A 206 -25.87 -10.07 11.08
N VAL A 207 -26.00 -8.77 10.79
CA VAL A 207 -24.87 -7.83 10.79
C VAL A 207 -24.18 -7.79 12.16
N ALA A 208 -24.88 -8.13 13.24
CA ALA A 208 -24.30 -8.29 14.57
C ALA A 208 -23.15 -9.32 14.61
N ILE A 209 -23.20 -10.37 13.76
CA ILE A 209 -22.11 -11.34 13.62
C ILE A 209 -20.86 -10.65 13.06
N SER A 210 -21.03 -9.82 12.02
CA SER A 210 -19.93 -9.05 11.43
C SER A 210 -19.37 -8.03 12.40
N ALA A 211 -20.25 -7.34 13.14
CA ALA A 211 -19.86 -6.34 14.14
C ALA A 211 -19.12 -6.97 15.32
N ALA A 212 -19.60 -8.11 15.84
CA ALA A 212 -18.95 -8.85 16.91
C ALA A 212 -17.56 -9.35 16.49
N LEU A 213 -17.44 -9.91 15.28
CA LEU A 213 -16.15 -10.37 14.76
C LEU A 213 -15.19 -9.20 14.51
N PHE A 214 -15.69 -8.08 13.99
CA PHE A 214 -14.90 -6.85 13.84
C PHE A 214 -14.37 -6.36 15.18
N ALA A 215 -15.24 -6.25 16.18
CA ALA A 215 -14.87 -5.83 17.53
C ALA A 215 -13.86 -6.78 18.17
N PHE A 216 -14.03 -8.09 17.99
CA PHE A 216 -13.11 -9.10 18.52
C PHE A 216 -11.72 -9.00 17.90
N LEU A 217 -11.63 -8.92 16.57
CA LEU A 217 -10.34 -8.93 15.86
C LEU A 217 -9.62 -7.58 15.89
N ALA A 218 -10.33 -6.49 15.58
CA ALA A 218 -9.72 -5.16 15.46
C ALA A 218 -9.82 -4.34 16.75
N GLY A 219 -10.82 -4.58 17.59
CA GLY A 219 -11.10 -3.79 18.80
C GLY A 219 -9.90 -3.65 19.74
N PRO A 220 -9.21 -4.73 20.15
CA PRO A 220 -8.06 -4.63 21.04
C PRO A 220 -6.96 -3.71 20.49
N SER A 221 -6.69 -3.80 19.19
CA SER A 221 -5.66 -2.99 18.52
C SER A 221 -6.09 -1.52 18.39
N LEU A 222 -7.37 -1.27 18.09
CA LEU A 222 -7.91 0.09 18.02
C LEU A 222 -7.94 0.77 19.39
N ILE A 223 -8.27 0.03 20.45
CA ILE A 223 -8.21 0.52 21.84
C ILE A 223 -6.76 0.85 22.19
N ALA A 224 -5.81 -0.06 21.95
CA ALA A 224 -4.40 0.17 22.23
C ALA A 224 -3.85 1.40 21.47
N ALA A 225 -4.21 1.56 20.19
CA ALA A 225 -3.84 2.72 19.38
C ALA A 225 -4.41 4.04 19.93
N SER A 226 -5.65 4.02 20.44
CA SER A 226 -6.29 5.20 21.05
C SER A 226 -5.62 5.65 22.35
N LEU A 227 -5.06 4.72 23.12
CA LEU A 227 -4.28 5.04 24.32
C LEU A 227 -2.88 5.59 23.98
N GLN A 228 -2.43 5.40 22.74
CA GLN A 228 -1.11 5.82 22.23
C GLN A 228 -1.25 6.82 21.08
N MET A 229 -2.27 7.70 21.14
CA MET A 229 -2.60 8.62 20.04
C MET A 229 -1.40 9.39 19.52
N ARG A 230 -0.57 9.98 20.40
CA ARG A 230 0.62 10.75 19.97
C ARG A 230 1.58 9.96 19.07
N GLN A 231 1.77 8.67 19.34
CA GLN A 231 2.65 7.81 18.52
C GLN A 231 1.93 7.34 17.24
N THR A 232 0.64 7.08 17.35
CA THR A 232 -0.22 6.65 16.24
C THR A 232 -0.45 7.76 15.21
N THR A 233 -0.42 9.02 15.63
CA THR A 233 -0.69 10.19 14.78
C THR A 233 0.58 10.90 14.30
N ALA A 234 1.76 10.53 14.77
CA ALA A 234 3.02 11.22 14.49
C ALA A 234 3.28 11.46 12.99
N ARG A 235 2.93 10.50 12.12
CA ARG A 235 3.07 10.66 10.65
C ARG A 235 2.11 11.67 10.01
N MET A 236 1.06 12.10 10.70
CA MET A 236 0.19 13.18 10.20
C MET A 236 0.93 14.51 10.05
N SER A 237 2.05 14.71 10.77
CA SER A 237 2.95 15.86 10.54
C SER A 237 3.36 16.05 9.07
N LYS A 238 3.47 14.96 8.30
CA LYS A 238 3.77 15.02 6.85
C LYS A 238 2.66 15.62 6.01
N LEU A 239 1.43 15.69 6.51
CA LEU A 239 0.31 16.38 5.85
C LEU A 239 0.45 17.89 5.98
N PHE A 240 1.11 18.37 7.04
CA PHE A 240 1.35 19.80 7.32
C PHE A 240 2.65 20.32 6.68
N SER A 241 3.36 19.51 5.89
CA SER A 241 4.58 19.99 5.22
C SER A 241 4.22 20.94 4.08
N THR A 242 4.79 22.14 4.09
CA THR A 242 4.61 23.18 3.05
C THR A 242 5.47 22.95 1.80
N GLU A 243 6.27 21.88 1.76
CA GLU A 243 7.06 21.50 0.59
C GLU A 243 6.19 20.80 -0.48
N GLY A 244 5.62 21.56 -1.41
CA GLY A 244 4.78 21.04 -2.48
C GLY A 244 4.59 21.98 -3.67
N ALA A 245 4.24 21.43 -4.85
CA ALA A 245 4.02 22.20 -6.08
C ALA A 245 2.84 23.20 -5.97
N THR A 246 1.93 22.99 -5.01
CA THR A 246 0.76 23.84 -4.72
C THR A 246 1.02 24.88 -3.63
N SER A 247 2.20 24.87 -2.99
CA SER A 247 2.53 25.75 -1.85
C SER A 247 2.54 27.24 -2.19
N GLY A 248 2.72 27.60 -3.46
CA GLY A 248 2.66 29.00 -3.91
C GLY A 248 1.25 29.57 -4.03
N LEU A 249 0.20 28.77 -3.81
CA LEU A 249 -1.21 29.18 -3.89
C LEU A 249 -1.86 29.27 -2.49
N ASP A 250 -1.04 29.35 -1.44
CA ASP A 250 -1.50 29.30 -0.05
C ASP A 250 -2.31 30.56 0.32
N LEU A 251 -3.46 30.30 0.95
CA LEU A 251 -4.34 31.29 1.58
C LEU A 251 -4.35 30.94 3.07
N PRO A 252 -3.66 31.71 3.93
CA PRO A 252 -3.49 31.37 5.33
C PRO A 252 -4.84 31.08 6.03
N GLY A 253 -4.95 29.91 6.67
CA GLY A 253 -6.12 29.51 7.45
C GLY A 253 -7.22 28.79 6.66
N ILE A 254 -7.04 28.55 5.36
CA ILE A 254 -7.90 27.68 4.55
C ILE A 254 -6.97 26.74 3.79
N GLY A 255 -6.94 25.45 4.13
CA GLY A 255 -6.06 24.42 3.53
C GLY A 255 -6.32 24.11 2.04
N LEU A 256 -6.39 25.16 1.22
CA LEU A 256 -6.73 25.15 -0.19
C LEU A 256 -5.61 24.51 -1.01
N ASP A 257 -4.35 24.77 -0.66
CA ASP A 257 -3.19 24.13 -1.25
C ASP A 257 -3.21 22.61 -1.04
N GLY A 258 -3.67 22.18 0.14
CA GLY A 258 -3.99 20.79 0.46
C GLY A 258 -5.12 20.22 -0.36
N PHE A 259 -6.20 20.97 -0.55
CA PHE A 259 -7.31 20.54 -1.39
C PHE A 259 -6.88 20.41 -2.86
N LEU A 260 -6.08 21.34 -3.38
CA LEU A 260 -5.49 21.22 -4.72
C LEU A 260 -4.54 20.02 -4.80
N SER A 261 -3.73 19.79 -3.76
CA SER A 261 -2.88 18.61 -3.64
C SER A 261 -3.70 17.32 -3.61
N LEU A 262 -4.88 17.31 -2.97
CA LEU A 262 -5.83 16.20 -2.97
C LEU A 262 -6.41 15.94 -4.37
N LEU A 263 -6.78 16.99 -5.11
CA LEU A 263 -7.25 16.86 -6.50
C LEU A 263 -6.14 16.32 -7.41
N GLN A 264 -4.92 16.83 -7.28
CA GLN A 264 -3.75 16.32 -8.02
C GLN A 264 -3.49 14.86 -7.67
N ALA A 265 -3.51 14.50 -6.39
CA ALA A 265 -3.33 13.13 -5.93
C ALA A 265 -4.42 12.21 -6.48
N GLY A 266 -5.68 12.67 -6.53
CA GLY A 266 -6.80 11.94 -7.11
C GLY A 266 -6.66 11.75 -8.61
N ALA A 267 -6.23 12.79 -9.34
CA ALA A 267 -5.96 12.72 -10.77
C ALA A 267 -4.78 11.78 -11.08
N ALA A 268 -3.70 11.81 -10.29
CA ALA A 268 -2.57 10.89 -10.45
C ALA A 268 -2.95 9.43 -10.11
N TRP A 269 -3.86 9.23 -9.15
CA TRP A 269 -4.32 7.90 -8.75
C TRP A 269 -5.29 7.29 -9.77
N ALA A 270 -6.36 8.00 -10.13
CA ALA A 270 -7.49 7.49 -10.92
C ALA A 270 -7.52 7.99 -12.37
N GLY A 271 -6.88 9.12 -12.66
CA GLY A 271 -6.97 9.83 -13.94
C GLY A 271 -6.64 8.96 -15.15
N PRO A 272 -5.53 8.19 -15.18
CA PRO A 272 -5.20 7.37 -16.35
C PRO A 272 -6.28 6.33 -16.65
N ALA A 273 -6.81 5.63 -15.65
CA ALA A 273 -7.91 4.70 -15.82
C ALA A 273 -9.19 5.40 -16.29
N LEU A 274 -9.55 6.55 -15.70
CA LEU A 274 -10.73 7.32 -16.08
C LEU A 274 -10.65 7.84 -17.53
N ILE A 275 -9.50 8.36 -17.94
CA ILE A 275 -9.26 8.88 -19.30
C ILE A 275 -9.37 7.74 -20.32
N VAL A 276 -8.65 6.63 -20.10
CA VAL A 276 -8.69 5.48 -21.01
C VAL A 276 -10.10 4.91 -21.10
N TRP A 277 -10.82 4.80 -19.97
CA TRP A 277 -12.20 4.31 -19.96
C TRP A 277 -13.17 5.25 -20.67
N TRP A 278 -13.00 6.57 -20.50
CA TRP A 278 -13.80 7.57 -21.19
C TRP A 278 -13.56 7.53 -22.70
N LEU A 279 -12.30 7.50 -23.15
CA LEU A 279 -11.94 7.35 -24.56
C LEU A 279 -12.54 6.07 -25.14
N ALA A 280 -12.41 4.94 -24.43
CA ALA A 280 -12.98 3.66 -24.84
C ALA A 280 -14.51 3.69 -24.97
N ARG A 281 -15.21 4.66 -24.36
CA ARG A 281 -16.68 4.81 -24.45
C ARG A 281 -17.16 5.92 -25.37
N ARG A 282 -16.27 6.75 -25.93
CA ARG A 282 -16.68 7.80 -26.88
C ARG A 282 -17.48 7.21 -28.04
N GLY A 283 -18.70 7.69 -28.25
CA GLY A 283 -19.61 7.20 -29.29
C GLY A 283 -20.12 5.76 -29.10
N ALA A 284 -20.03 5.18 -27.89
CA ALA A 284 -20.67 3.89 -27.59
C ALA A 284 -22.17 4.10 -27.35
N ALA A 285 -22.98 3.12 -27.75
CA ALA A 285 -24.39 3.11 -27.37
C ALA A 285 -24.52 2.98 -25.84
N PRO A 286 -25.62 3.46 -25.23
CA PRO A 286 -25.92 3.20 -23.83
C PRO A 286 -25.82 1.70 -23.58
N ALA A 287 -25.05 1.32 -22.56
CA ALA A 287 -24.95 -0.07 -22.16
C ALA A 287 -26.34 -0.61 -21.78
N PRO A 288 -26.63 -1.90 -22.06
CA PRO A 288 -27.86 -2.52 -21.56
C PRO A 288 -27.90 -2.41 -20.03
N ALA A 289 -29.09 -2.11 -19.51
CA ALA A 289 -29.33 -2.01 -18.08
C ALA A 289 -28.93 -3.30 -17.35
N PHE A 290 -28.48 -3.16 -16.09
CA PHE A 290 -28.22 -4.31 -15.23
C PHE A 290 -29.46 -5.23 -15.21
N PRO A 291 -29.29 -6.55 -15.43
CA PRO A 291 -30.41 -7.48 -15.31
C PRO A 291 -30.96 -7.55 -13.87
N ASP A 292 -30.11 -7.29 -12.88
CA ASP A 292 -30.44 -7.38 -11.45
C ASP A 292 -30.40 -5.99 -10.79
N ARG A 293 -31.55 -5.53 -10.28
CA ARG A 293 -31.69 -4.25 -9.57
C ARG A 293 -30.79 -4.17 -8.34
N ARG A 294 -30.55 -5.27 -7.63
CA ARG A 294 -29.67 -5.29 -6.45
C ARG A 294 -28.21 -5.10 -6.84
N ALA A 295 -27.80 -5.68 -7.96
CA ALA A 295 -26.47 -5.50 -8.51
C ALA A 295 -26.23 -4.02 -8.89
N ASP A 296 -27.18 -3.40 -9.60
CA ASP A 296 -27.09 -1.98 -9.95
C ASP A 296 -27.02 -1.11 -8.69
N ALA A 297 -27.95 -1.28 -7.75
CA ALA A 297 -27.98 -0.49 -6.53
C ALA A 297 -26.68 -0.59 -5.72
N TYR A 298 -26.09 -1.80 -5.63
CA TYR A 298 -24.80 -2.01 -4.99
C TYR A 298 -23.66 -1.31 -5.74
N VAL A 299 -23.62 -1.42 -7.08
CA VAL A 299 -22.63 -0.72 -7.89
C VAL A 299 -22.76 0.80 -7.73
N GLN A 300 -23.97 1.36 -7.72
CA GLN A 300 -24.15 2.79 -7.44
C GLN A 300 -23.70 3.17 -6.02
N ALA A 301 -23.91 2.29 -5.03
CA ALA A 301 -23.39 2.50 -3.67
C ALA A 301 -21.85 2.55 -3.64
N LEU A 302 -21.15 1.75 -4.46
CA LEU A 302 -19.69 1.88 -4.62
C LEU A 302 -19.29 3.26 -5.17
N GLY A 303 -20.03 3.78 -6.15
CA GLY A 303 -19.83 5.13 -6.68
C GLY A 303 -19.99 6.21 -5.60
N ARG A 304 -21.08 6.14 -4.83
CA ARG A 304 -21.34 7.03 -3.69
C ARG A 304 -20.28 6.91 -2.61
N THR A 305 -19.80 5.69 -2.34
CA THR A 305 -18.72 5.43 -1.38
C THR A 305 -17.47 6.22 -1.75
N MET A 306 -17.02 6.12 -3.01
CA MET A 306 -15.80 6.82 -3.47
C MET A 306 -15.98 8.34 -3.39
N LEU A 307 -17.13 8.88 -3.84
CA LEU A 307 -17.42 10.31 -3.78
C LEU A 307 -17.48 10.82 -2.34
N ALA A 308 -18.17 10.11 -1.46
CA ALA A 308 -18.27 10.46 -0.04
C ALA A 308 -16.91 10.34 0.66
N SER A 309 -16.08 9.35 0.30
CA SER A 309 -14.71 9.20 0.82
C SER A 309 -13.85 10.41 0.45
N LEU A 310 -13.93 10.85 -0.81
CA LEU A 310 -13.23 12.06 -1.28
C LEU A 310 -13.76 13.32 -0.60
N ALA A 311 -15.07 13.45 -0.44
CA ALA A 311 -15.69 14.61 0.22
C ALA A 311 -15.30 14.70 1.71
N VAL A 312 -15.34 13.57 2.44
CA VAL A 312 -14.90 13.51 3.84
C VAL A 312 -13.42 13.85 3.96
N PHE A 313 -12.58 13.32 3.07
CA PHE A 313 -11.16 13.63 3.11
C PHE A 313 -10.87 15.10 2.76
N ALA A 314 -11.57 15.67 1.78
CA ALA A 314 -11.52 17.09 1.46
C ALA A 314 -11.93 17.95 2.66
N ALA A 315 -13.00 17.58 3.36
CA ALA A 315 -13.43 18.28 4.57
C ALA A 315 -12.37 18.23 5.68
N ILE A 316 -11.71 17.08 5.89
CA ILE A 316 -10.61 16.94 6.86
C ILE A 316 -9.40 17.80 6.47
N VAL A 317 -9.05 17.82 5.19
CA VAL A 317 -7.90 18.60 4.68
C VAL A 317 -8.16 20.10 4.83
N LEU A 318 -9.36 20.56 4.47
CA LEU A 318 -9.75 21.97 4.57
C LEU A 318 -9.88 22.42 6.03
N ALA A 319 -10.57 21.63 6.87
CA ALA A 319 -10.79 21.98 8.28
C ALA A 319 -9.53 21.81 9.14
N GLY A 320 -8.64 20.91 8.75
CA GLY A 320 -7.39 20.62 9.44
C GLY A 320 -6.18 21.39 8.91
N ASP A 321 -6.36 22.31 7.95
CA ASP A 321 -5.30 23.10 7.30
C ASP A 321 -4.09 22.22 6.89
N MET A 322 -4.39 21.11 6.21
CA MET A 322 -3.37 20.19 5.73
C MET A 322 -2.89 20.65 4.36
N HIS A 323 -1.60 20.60 4.08
CA HIS A 323 -0.98 21.18 2.86
C HIS A 323 -0.59 20.14 1.81
N ARG A 324 -0.22 18.92 2.21
CA ARG A 324 0.35 17.92 1.29
C ARG A 324 -0.30 16.54 1.36
N VAL A 325 -1.13 16.24 0.37
CA VAL A 325 -1.79 14.95 0.20
C VAL A 325 -1.06 14.10 -0.84
N ARG A 326 -0.56 12.92 -0.44
CA ARG A 326 0.08 11.97 -1.37
C ARG A 326 -0.93 10.99 -1.96
N GLU A 327 -0.71 10.51 -3.19
CA GLU A 327 -1.68 9.62 -3.87
C GLU A 327 -2.01 8.37 -3.04
N ARG A 328 -1.03 7.81 -2.34
CA ARG A 328 -1.21 6.62 -1.48
C ARG A 328 -2.18 6.81 -0.29
N TYR A 329 -2.60 8.04 0.01
CA TYR A 329 -3.65 8.30 1.02
C TYR A 329 -5.05 8.01 0.47
N LEU A 330 -5.24 8.10 -0.85
CA LEU A 330 -6.50 7.81 -1.54
C LEU A 330 -6.72 6.33 -1.84
N THR A 331 -5.74 5.49 -1.54
CA THR A 331 -5.75 4.06 -1.86
C THR A 331 -7.01 3.33 -1.40
N PRO A 332 -7.45 3.42 -0.12
CA PRO A 332 -8.70 2.77 0.29
C PRO A 332 -9.94 3.42 -0.35
N ALA A 333 -9.96 4.75 -0.48
CA ALA A 333 -11.10 5.49 -1.00
C ALA A 333 -11.42 5.15 -2.46
N LEU A 334 -10.40 4.84 -3.27
CA LEU A 334 -10.54 4.58 -4.71
C LEU A 334 -10.36 3.09 -5.07
N ALA A 335 -10.16 2.21 -4.09
CA ALA A 335 -9.94 0.78 -4.32
C ALA A 335 -11.09 0.10 -5.10
N ALA A 336 -12.33 0.59 -4.94
CA ALA A 336 -13.51 0.05 -5.62
C ALA A 336 -13.65 0.52 -7.09
N LEU A 337 -12.80 1.44 -7.56
CA LEU A 337 -12.91 2.06 -8.88
C LEU A 337 -12.91 1.06 -10.04
N PRO A 338 -12.05 0.01 -10.08
CA PRO A 338 -12.07 -0.97 -11.17
C PRO A 338 -13.39 -1.73 -11.27
N VAL A 339 -13.96 -2.14 -10.13
CA VAL A 339 -15.25 -2.83 -10.06
C VAL A 339 -16.35 -1.88 -10.54
N TRP A 340 -16.34 -0.64 -10.06
CA TRP A 340 -17.34 0.36 -10.42
C TRP A 340 -17.31 0.69 -11.91
N LEU A 341 -16.14 0.97 -12.50
CA LEU A 341 -16.02 1.24 -13.94
C LEU A 341 -16.52 0.07 -14.78
N ALA A 342 -16.08 -1.14 -14.44
CA ALA A 342 -16.39 -2.32 -15.22
C ALA A 342 -17.87 -2.73 -15.15
N ALA A 343 -18.49 -2.58 -13.98
CA ALA A 343 -19.89 -2.93 -13.78
C ALA A 343 -20.83 -1.78 -14.19
N ALA A 344 -20.60 -0.55 -13.71
CA ALA A 344 -21.50 0.59 -13.97
C ALA A 344 -21.40 1.10 -15.41
N ARG A 345 -20.21 0.99 -16.01
CA ARG A 345 -19.89 1.59 -17.30
C ARG A 345 -19.33 0.53 -18.26
N PRO A 346 -20.05 -0.58 -18.52
CA PRO A 346 -19.51 -1.69 -19.28
C PRO A 346 -19.23 -1.28 -20.74
N LEU A 347 -18.18 -1.86 -21.32
CA LEU A 347 -17.72 -1.59 -22.68
C LEU A 347 -18.30 -2.60 -23.66
N GLU A 348 -18.51 -2.18 -24.92
CA GLU A 348 -18.79 -3.08 -26.05
C GLU A 348 -17.62 -4.06 -26.28
N ALA A 349 -17.87 -5.19 -26.96
CA ALA A 349 -16.88 -6.26 -27.09
C ALA A 349 -15.59 -5.82 -27.80
N PRO A 350 -15.61 -5.13 -28.96
CA PRO A 350 -14.37 -4.70 -29.60
C PRO A 350 -13.57 -3.72 -28.75
N ARG A 351 -14.24 -2.76 -28.08
CA ARG A 351 -13.62 -1.79 -27.18
C ARG A 351 -12.99 -2.46 -25.96
N LEU A 352 -13.69 -3.43 -25.35
CA LEU A 352 -13.17 -4.23 -24.25
C LEU A 352 -11.96 -5.07 -24.70
N ARG A 353 -11.96 -5.62 -25.91
CA ARG A 353 -10.82 -6.37 -26.46
C ARG A 353 -9.59 -5.49 -26.60
N ALA A 354 -9.74 -4.31 -27.21
CA ALA A 354 -8.66 -3.34 -27.34
C ALA A 354 -8.10 -2.96 -25.96
N LEU A 355 -8.98 -2.63 -25.01
CA LEU A 355 -8.59 -2.28 -23.66
C LEU A 355 -7.90 -3.44 -22.92
N ALA A 356 -8.36 -4.67 -23.10
CA ALA A 356 -7.74 -5.86 -22.51
C ALA A 356 -6.34 -6.10 -23.09
N CYS A 357 -6.12 -5.86 -24.39
CA CYS A 357 -4.79 -5.92 -24.99
C CYS A 357 -3.85 -4.83 -24.43
N LEU A 358 -4.32 -3.58 -24.34
CA LEU A 358 -3.56 -2.48 -23.72
C LEU A 358 -3.26 -2.76 -22.24
N ALA A 359 -4.21 -3.34 -21.51
CA ALA A 359 -4.02 -3.75 -20.13
C ALA A 359 -2.98 -4.87 -20.00
N ALA A 360 -3.04 -5.91 -20.84
CA ALA A 360 -2.03 -6.95 -20.87
C ALA A 360 -0.63 -6.37 -21.14
N PHE A 361 -0.54 -5.44 -22.10
CA PHE A 361 0.69 -4.70 -22.36
C PHE A 361 1.16 -3.92 -21.13
N ALA A 362 0.27 -3.17 -20.45
CA ALA A 362 0.62 -2.41 -19.25
C ALA A 362 1.13 -3.30 -18.10
N TYR A 363 0.51 -4.47 -17.86
CA TYR A 363 0.99 -5.43 -16.87
C TYR A 363 2.39 -5.98 -17.23
N VAL A 364 2.62 -6.32 -18.51
CA VAL A 364 3.94 -6.77 -18.98
C VAL A 364 4.97 -5.65 -18.85
N MET A 365 4.62 -4.42 -19.23
CA MET A 365 5.51 -3.26 -19.09
C MET A 365 5.83 -2.93 -17.64
N ALA A 366 4.92 -3.21 -16.70
CA ALA A 366 5.23 -3.09 -15.27
C ALA A 366 6.31 -4.09 -14.84
N LEU A 367 6.25 -5.34 -15.31
CA LEU A 367 7.31 -6.33 -15.07
C LEU A 367 8.65 -5.85 -15.65
N VAL A 368 8.64 -5.43 -16.92
CA VAL A 368 9.84 -4.94 -17.62
C VAL A 368 10.39 -3.70 -16.95
N GLY A 369 9.53 -2.77 -16.54
CA GLY A 369 9.95 -1.54 -15.88
C GLY A 369 10.53 -1.79 -14.49
N VAL A 370 9.99 -2.73 -13.72
CA VAL A 370 10.58 -3.15 -12.43
C VAL A 370 12.00 -3.66 -12.67
N ALA A 371 12.17 -4.59 -13.61
CA ALA A 371 13.49 -5.11 -13.97
C ALA A 371 14.43 -4.01 -14.49
N GLY A 372 13.92 -3.13 -15.34
CA GLY A 372 14.69 -2.06 -15.96
C GLY A 372 15.20 -1.04 -14.95
N VAL A 373 14.33 -0.56 -14.05
CA VAL A 373 14.69 0.41 -13.01
C VAL A 373 15.74 -0.17 -12.07
N THR A 374 15.58 -1.41 -11.60
CA THR A 374 16.57 -2.02 -10.71
C THR A 374 17.91 -2.32 -11.42
N THR A 375 17.87 -2.71 -12.69
CA THR A 375 19.08 -3.13 -13.42
C THR A 375 19.88 -1.94 -13.97
N PHE A 376 19.22 -0.87 -14.41
CA PHE A 376 19.88 0.20 -15.17
C PHE A 376 19.87 1.57 -14.48
N SER A 377 19.12 1.77 -13.40
CA SER A 377 19.10 3.05 -12.68
C SER A 377 19.78 2.96 -11.31
N ALA A 378 20.05 4.10 -10.69
CA ALA A 378 20.56 4.18 -9.32
C ALA A 378 19.47 3.89 -8.27
N HIS A 379 18.69 2.84 -8.49
CA HIS A 379 17.61 2.44 -7.59
C HIS A 379 18.17 1.79 -6.31
N ARG A 380 17.53 2.05 -5.17
CA ARG A 380 17.99 1.59 -3.84
C ARG A 380 18.13 0.07 -3.71
N LEU A 381 17.32 -0.70 -4.44
CA LEU A 381 17.44 -2.16 -4.48
C LEU A 381 18.78 -2.63 -5.06
N ALA A 382 19.45 -1.81 -5.86
CA ALA A 382 20.76 -2.11 -6.40
C ALA A 382 21.91 -1.61 -5.52
N TYR A 383 21.62 -1.02 -4.36
CA TYR A 383 22.68 -0.53 -3.48
C TYR A 383 23.48 -1.70 -2.91
N PRO A 384 24.81 -1.60 -2.84
CA PRO A 384 25.69 -2.70 -2.46
C PRO A 384 25.83 -2.79 -0.93
N TYR A 385 24.71 -2.90 -0.20
CA TYR A 385 24.73 -2.81 1.27
C TYR A 385 25.64 -3.85 1.92
N ASP A 386 25.80 -5.05 1.34
CA ASP A 386 26.72 -6.06 1.86
C ASP A 386 28.19 -5.64 1.77
N ALA A 387 28.59 -4.99 0.67
CA ALA A 387 29.95 -4.47 0.50
C ALA A 387 30.20 -3.26 1.41
N LEU A 388 29.20 -2.38 1.56
CA LEU A 388 29.28 -1.23 2.47
C LEU A 388 29.38 -1.69 3.93
N ALA A 389 28.58 -2.68 4.33
CA ALA A 389 28.63 -3.27 5.66
C ALA A 389 30.00 -3.92 5.95
N ALA A 390 30.59 -4.61 4.96
CA ALA A 390 31.93 -5.19 5.10
C ALA A 390 33.00 -4.11 5.33
N GLN A 391 32.92 -2.98 4.62
CA GLN A 391 33.84 -1.85 4.83
C GLN A 391 33.64 -1.18 6.20
N ILE A 392 32.39 -1.06 6.67
CA ILE A 392 32.09 -0.52 8.01
C ILE A 392 32.69 -1.43 9.10
N ALA A 393 32.39 -2.72 9.05
CA ALA A 393 32.88 -3.70 10.03
C ALA A 393 34.43 -3.82 10.02
N GLY A 394 35.08 -3.54 8.90
CA GLY A 394 36.54 -3.53 8.80
C GLY A 394 37.23 -2.26 9.33
N ARG A 395 36.47 -1.19 9.61
CA ARG A 395 37.00 0.12 10.04
C ARG A 395 36.53 0.55 11.42
N ALA A 396 35.48 -0.08 11.94
CA ALA A 396 34.80 0.32 13.16
C ALA A 396 34.32 -0.90 13.94
N ASP A 397 34.47 -0.87 15.27
CA ASP A 397 33.76 -1.80 16.15
C ASP A 397 32.29 -1.39 16.25
N VAL A 398 31.42 -2.18 15.63
CA VAL A 398 29.98 -1.96 15.58
C VAL A 398 29.20 -2.99 16.40
N GLU A 399 29.87 -3.84 17.18
CA GLU A 399 29.20 -4.84 18.00
C GLU A 399 28.30 -4.16 19.05
N GLY A 400 27.07 -4.66 19.20
CA GLY A 400 26.05 -4.09 20.08
C GLY A 400 25.51 -2.72 19.63
N ALA A 401 25.89 -2.24 18.42
CA ALA A 401 25.54 -0.89 17.99
C ALA A 401 24.13 -0.79 17.37
N VAL A 402 23.57 0.41 17.48
CA VAL A 402 22.32 0.79 16.81
C VAL A 402 22.65 1.56 15.53
N ILE A 403 22.29 1.01 14.39
CA ILE A 403 22.46 1.65 13.09
C ILE A 403 21.32 2.66 12.87
N VAL A 404 21.68 3.93 12.67
CA VAL A 404 20.75 5.04 12.46
C VAL A 404 21.06 5.69 11.11
N GLY A 405 20.22 5.41 10.12
CA GLY A 405 20.32 6.03 8.81
C GLY A 405 19.61 7.39 8.75
N ALA A 406 20.19 8.38 8.07
CA ALA A 406 19.49 9.62 7.72
C ALA A 406 18.21 9.33 6.92
N ARG A 407 18.26 8.29 6.07
CA ARG A 407 17.07 7.61 5.56
C ARG A 407 16.99 6.25 6.26
N HIS A 408 15.82 5.97 6.84
CA HIS A 408 15.60 4.72 7.58
C HIS A 408 15.89 3.46 6.75
N VAL A 409 15.53 3.46 5.46
CA VAL A 409 15.78 2.33 4.54
C VAL A 409 17.27 1.94 4.43
N ASP A 410 18.18 2.92 4.47
CA ASP A 410 19.61 2.64 4.38
C ASP A 410 20.13 2.04 5.68
N GLY A 411 19.75 2.64 6.82
CA GLY A 411 20.12 2.13 8.14
C GLY A 411 19.59 0.70 8.38
N ALA A 412 18.35 0.45 7.97
CA ALA A 412 17.73 -0.87 8.05
C ALA A 412 18.49 -1.91 7.21
N ASN A 413 18.75 -1.62 5.93
CA ASN A 413 19.46 -2.56 5.06
C ASN A 413 20.92 -2.80 5.50
N LEU A 414 21.62 -1.76 5.99
CA LEU A 414 22.96 -1.91 6.55
C LEU A 414 22.97 -2.74 7.82
N ALA A 415 22.01 -2.53 8.73
CA ALA A 415 21.88 -3.37 9.92
C ALA A 415 21.65 -4.84 9.54
N LEU A 416 20.74 -5.13 8.60
CA LEU A 416 20.51 -6.49 8.12
C LEU A 416 21.75 -7.10 7.44
N ALA A 417 22.51 -6.29 6.70
CA ALA A 417 23.76 -6.74 6.08
C ALA A 417 24.84 -7.06 7.12
N LEU A 418 24.98 -6.25 8.17
CA LEU A 418 25.88 -6.51 9.29
C LEU A 418 25.44 -7.75 10.11
N GLN A 419 24.14 -7.93 10.35
CA GLN A 419 23.59 -9.12 11.01
C GLN A 419 23.88 -10.41 10.21
N ARG A 420 23.77 -10.36 8.87
CA ARG A 420 24.17 -11.49 8.01
C ARG A 420 25.65 -11.85 8.14
N ARG A 421 26.49 -10.92 8.61
CA ARG A 421 27.91 -11.16 8.93
C ARG A 421 28.13 -11.66 10.37
N GLY A 422 27.08 -11.90 11.14
CA GLY A 422 27.15 -12.42 12.51
C GLY A 422 27.34 -11.36 13.59
N LEU A 423 27.17 -10.07 13.28
CA LEU A 423 27.30 -8.98 14.25
C LEU A 423 25.97 -8.71 14.96
N ASP A 424 25.98 -8.51 16.28
CA ASP A 424 24.79 -8.08 17.02
C ASP A 424 24.57 -6.57 16.84
N VAL A 425 23.85 -6.21 15.79
CA VAL A 425 23.42 -4.82 15.54
C VAL A 425 21.93 -4.73 15.39
N ARG A 426 21.37 -3.54 15.66
CA ARG A 426 19.94 -3.26 15.49
C ARG A 426 19.74 -2.04 14.63
N ALA A 427 18.72 -2.05 13.77
CA ALA A 427 18.28 -0.83 13.11
C ALA A 427 17.38 -0.03 14.05
N ALA A 428 17.55 1.28 14.07
CA ALA A 428 16.53 2.18 14.60
C ALA A 428 16.13 3.21 13.54
N GLU A 429 14.85 3.55 13.50
CA GLU A 429 14.44 4.80 12.87
C GLU A 429 15.02 5.96 13.66
N ALA A 430 15.49 7.02 12.99
CA ALA A 430 15.86 8.24 13.70
C ALA A 430 14.63 8.67 14.53
N PRO A 431 14.75 8.80 15.87
CA PRO A 431 13.65 9.16 16.72
C PRO A 431 13.09 10.50 16.26
N TRP A 432 11.77 10.60 16.26
CA TRP A 432 11.10 11.89 16.13
C TRP A 432 11.60 12.82 17.24
N PRO A 433 11.61 14.15 17.02
CA PRO A 433 11.96 15.11 18.07
C PRO A 433 11.22 14.79 19.38
N GLY A 434 11.97 14.55 20.45
CA GLY A 434 11.43 14.22 21.77
C GLY A 434 11.32 12.72 22.13
N GLN A 435 11.71 11.79 21.25
CA GLN A 435 11.96 10.40 21.68
C GLN A 435 13.36 10.25 22.28
N PRO A 436 13.51 9.48 23.38
CA PRO A 436 14.80 9.28 24.01
C PRO A 436 15.77 8.62 23.03
N GLU A 437 17.00 9.12 23.00
CA GLU A 437 18.03 8.54 22.17
C GLU A 437 18.34 7.09 22.58
N PRO A 438 18.78 6.24 21.65
CA PRO A 438 19.35 4.95 22.00
C PRO A 438 20.48 5.11 23.02
N ALA A 439 20.37 4.40 24.14
CA ALA A 439 21.35 4.44 25.22
C ALA A 439 22.72 3.87 24.81
N GLY A 440 22.73 2.92 23.87
CA GLY A 440 23.94 2.26 23.37
C GLY A 440 24.75 3.07 22.35
N ARG A 441 25.85 2.45 21.90
CA ARG A 441 26.67 2.93 20.78
C ARG A 441 25.80 3.06 19.52
N GLN A 442 25.98 4.13 18.77
CA GLN A 442 25.24 4.34 17.52
C GLN A 442 26.20 4.44 16.34
N VAL A 443 25.78 3.91 15.20
CA VAL A 443 26.46 4.12 13.92
C VAL A 443 25.52 4.96 13.05
N LEU A 444 25.89 6.22 12.88
CA LEU A 444 25.14 7.16 12.05
C LEU A 444 25.58 6.98 10.60
N VAL A 445 24.62 6.89 9.68
CA VAL A 445 24.92 6.68 8.26
C VAL A 445 24.07 7.59 7.38
N TRP A 446 24.68 8.23 6.38
CA TRP A 446 23.95 8.99 5.36
C TRP A 446 24.60 8.89 3.98
N GLU A 447 23.77 9.02 2.95
CA GLU A 447 24.24 8.95 1.56
C GLU A 447 25.06 10.21 1.21
N GLY A 448 26.15 10.00 0.48
CA GLY A 448 27.06 11.03 0.01
C GLY A 448 28.27 11.25 0.90
N ARG A 449 29.06 12.27 0.55
CA ARG A 449 30.28 12.70 1.26
C ARG A 449 30.11 14.05 1.97
N GLY A 450 28.87 14.55 2.01
CA GLY A 450 28.53 15.83 2.61
C GLY A 450 28.53 15.78 4.14
N PRO A 451 28.37 16.93 4.81
CA PRO A 451 28.29 17.00 6.26
C PRO A 451 27.06 16.26 6.79
N ARG A 452 27.06 15.98 8.11
CA ARG A 452 25.95 15.36 8.82
C ARG A 452 24.62 16.08 8.51
N PRO A 453 23.60 15.36 7.99
CA PRO A 453 22.32 15.95 7.60
C PRO A 453 21.51 16.37 8.84
N ALA A 454 20.57 17.31 8.64
CA ALA A 454 19.73 17.86 9.72
C ALA A 454 19.02 16.78 10.54
N SER A 455 18.55 15.70 9.90
CA SER A 455 17.88 14.57 10.57
C SER A 455 18.76 13.81 11.57
N LEU A 456 20.07 14.03 11.53
CA LEU A 456 21.04 13.42 12.45
C LEU A 456 21.77 14.47 13.31
N ARG A 457 21.52 15.77 13.14
CA ARG A 457 22.30 16.82 13.83
C ARG A 457 22.15 16.80 15.34
N ASP A 458 20.97 16.49 15.83
CA ASP A 458 20.67 16.46 17.27
C ASP A 458 21.30 15.24 17.99
N ARG A 459 22.03 14.39 17.25
CA ARG A 459 22.74 13.24 17.81
C ARG A 459 23.99 13.66 18.56
N ARG A 460 24.33 12.90 19.60
CA ARG A 460 25.58 13.03 20.35
C ARG A 460 26.82 13.15 19.45
N ALA A 461 27.85 13.80 19.99
CA ALA A 461 29.13 13.93 19.32
C ALA A 461 29.73 12.56 18.99
N ALA A 462 30.37 12.47 17.83
CA ALA A 462 31.03 11.25 17.39
C ALA A 462 32.41 11.08 18.06
N GLU A 463 32.92 9.85 18.13
CA GLU A 463 34.27 9.52 18.63
C GLU A 463 35.40 9.91 17.64
N GLY A 464 35.08 10.57 16.53
CA GLY A 464 36.04 10.98 15.50
C GLY A 464 35.35 11.59 14.27
N PRO A 465 36.13 11.99 13.24
CA PRO A 465 35.57 12.49 12.00
C PRO A 465 34.82 11.37 11.23
N PRO A 466 33.82 11.73 10.39
CA PRO A 466 33.16 10.77 9.53
C PRO A 466 34.15 10.09 8.59
N PHE A 467 34.00 8.79 8.38
CA PHE A 467 34.69 8.07 7.31
C PHE A 467 33.71 7.68 6.20
N VAL A 468 34.21 7.60 4.97
CA VAL A 468 33.39 7.27 3.80
C VAL A 468 33.60 5.82 3.37
N VAL A 469 32.50 5.10 3.18
CA VAL A 469 32.47 3.79 2.53
C VAL A 469 31.79 3.91 1.17
N SER A 470 32.30 3.21 0.16
CA SER A 470 31.72 3.27 -1.18
C SER A 470 31.92 2.00 -1.95
N ALA A 471 30.95 1.65 -2.79
CA ALA A 471 31.05 0.51 -3.70
C ALA A 471 30.19 0.76 -4.95
N PRO A 472 30.55 0.19 -6.11
CA PRO A 472 29.69 0.18 -7.29
C PRO A 472 28.32 -0.45 -6.97
N LEU A 473 27.24 0.08 -7.55
CA LEU A 473 25.93 -0.53 -7.43
C LEU A 473 25.97 -1.97 -7.97
N ALA A 474 25.18 -2.86 -7.36
CA ALA A 474 25.01 -4.25 -7.77
C ALA A 474 24.13 -4.38 -9.02
N ASN A 475 24.39 -3.58 -10.05
CA ASN A 475 23.64 -3.55 -11.30
C ASN A 475 24.47 -3.01 -12.48
N ARG A 476 23.81 -2.73 -13.62
CA ARG A 476 24.45 -2.27 -14.86
C ARG A 476 24.47 -0.75 -15.04
N SER A 477 24.11 0.03 -14.01
CA SER A 477 24.11 1.50 -14.11
C SER A 477 25.52 2.12 -14.17
N GLY A 478 26.54 1.42 -13.67
CA GLY A 478 27.88 1.95 -13.48
C GLY A 478 27.99 3.00 -12.36
N ALA A 479 26.88 3.30 -11.66
CA ALA A 479 26.89 4.25 -10.56
C ALA A 479 27.62 3.68 -9.32
N VAL A 480 28.09 4.58 -8.46
CA VAL A 480 28.75 4.25 -7.20
C VAL A 480 27.91 4.78 -6.05
N ALA A 481 27.59 3.93 -5.09
CA ALA A 481 26.97 4.35 -3.84
C ALA A 481 28.10 4.73 -2.86
N ALA A 482 27.99 5.91 -2.27
CA ALA A 482 28.90 6.38 -1.23
C ALA A 482 28.10 6.76 0.00
N PHE A 483 28.56 6.36 1.18
CA PHE A 483 27.96 6.65 2.46
C PHE A 483 29.01 7.18 3.42
N SER A 484 28.64 8.23 4.14
CA SER A 484 29.41 8.73 5.27
C SER A 484 28.92 8.06 6.55
N VAL A 485 29.86 7.72 7.42
CA VAL A 485 29.62 6.92 8.63
C VAL A 485 30.30 7.58 9.82
N GLU A 486 29.57 7.69 10.93
CA GLU A 486 30.09 8.19 12.20
C GLU A 486 29.72 7.25 13.35
N ILE A 487 30.64 7.09 14.29
CA ILE A 487 30.45 6.29 15.50
C ILE A 487 30.16 7.23 16.66
N VAL A 488 29.07 6.99 17.36
CA VAL A 488 28.64 7.76 18.52
C VAL A 488 28.73 6.88 19.76
N PRO A 489 29.38 7.34 20.85
CA PRO A 489 29.52 6.56 22.06
C PRO A 489 28.18 6.29 22.76
N PRO A 490 28.13 5.27 23.64
CA PRO A 490 27.03 5.11 24.59
C PRO A 490 26.93 6.33 25.53
N ALA A 491 25.72 6.65 25.98
CA ALA A 491 25.51 7.75 26.91
C ALA A 491 26.23 7.48 28.24
N GLY A 492 27.10 8.40 28.67
CA GLY A 492 27.87 8.27 29.92
C GLY A 492 29.35 7.90 29.77
N HIS A 493 29.86 7.75 28.55
CA HIS A 493 31.30 7.76 28.27
C HIS A 493 31.73 9.14 27.76
N VAL A 494 31.91 10.08 28.68
CA VAL A 494 32.76 11.25 28.43
C VAL A 494 34.15 10.85 28.90
N ARG A 495 35.12 10.83 27.99
CA ARG A 495 36.53 10.73 28.35
C ARG A 495 37.04 12.08 28.83
#